data_AF-A0A9R0J3J7-F1
#
_entry.id   AF-A0A9R0J3J7-F1
#
_cell.length_a   1.000
_cell.length_b   1.000
_cell.length_c   1.000
_cell.angle_alpha   90.00
_cell.angle_beta   90.00
_cell.angle_gamma   90.00
#
_symmetry.space_group_name_H-M   'P 1'
#
loop_
_entity.id
_entity.type
_entity.pdbx_description
1 polymer ?
#
loop_
_entity_poly.entity_id
_entity_poly.type
_entity_poly.pdbx_seq_one_letter_code
_entity_poly.pdbx_strand_id
1 'polypeptide(L)'
;MASENFVQAAIPRFDGHYDHWSMLMENFLRSKEFWAVVVSGVAEPANTERLTDAQKSQFEALKLKDLKAKNYLFQAIDRSILETILCKDSSKDIWDAMKRKYQGNARSKRVMLQGLREDFDGLRMKKGESVDDFFSRMMTIVNKMRVHGEKKDDAMVVDKILRSLTKDFNFIVCSIEESKDLDELSIDELQNSLRVHERKLGRQDDEEQALQVTTNISSSSNNDNQSTGRSYKGRNNQGKWRGRG
;
A
#
# COMPACT_ATOMS: atom_id res chain seq x y z
N MET A 1 -40.29 36.20 12.39
CA MET A 1 -40.33 34.75 12.15
C MET A 1 -39.07 34.39 11.39
N ALA A 2 -38.10 33.75 12.03
CA ALA A 2 -36.89 33.31 11.36
C ALA A 2 -37.27 32.13 10.46
N SER A 3 -37.20 32.34 9.14
CA SER A 3 -37.25 31.26 8.17
C SER A 3 -35.99 30.42 8.37
N GLU A 4 -36.14 29.29 9.05
CA GLU A 4 -35.13 28.24 9.03
C GLU A 4 -34.96 27.78 7.58
N ASN A 5 -33.96 28.33 6.90
CA ASN A 5 -33.47 27.83 5.63
C ASN A 5 -32.84 26.46 5.90
N PHE A 6 -33.68 25.44 6.07
CA PHE A 6 -33.25 24.05 5.98
C PHE A 6 -32.75 23.86 4.55
N VAL A 7 -31.42 23.91 4.40
CA VAL A 7 -30.75 23.55 3.15
C VAL A 7 -31.26 22.18 2.77
N GLN A 8 -31.97 22.10 1.65
CA GLN A 8 -32.54 20.86 1.17
C GLN A 8 -31.39 19.87 0.96
N ALA A 9 -31.38 18.79 1.76
CA ALA A 9 -30.31 17.79 1.70
C ALA A 9 -30.14 17.31 0.26
N ALA A 10 -28.97 17.53 -0.31
CA ALA A 10 -28.66 17.12 -1.66
C ALA A 10 -28.69 15.59 -1.74
N ILE A 11 -29.21 15.05 -2.84
CA ILE A 11 -29.27 13.61 -3.06
C ILE A 11 -27.83 13.10 -3.23
N PRO A 12 -27.34 12.19 -2.36
CA PRO A 12 -25.98 11.69 -2.45
C PRO A 12 -25.78 10.91 -3.76
N ARG A 13 -24.92 11.42 -4.65
CA ARG A 13 -24.56 10.74 -5.90
C ARG A 13 -23.55 9.65 -5.63
N PHE A 14 -23.69 8.51 -6.31
CA PHE A 14 -22.76 7.40 -6.21
C PHE A 14 -21.48 7.73 -6.97
N ASP A 15 -20.35 7.73 -6.27
CA ASP A 15 -19.02 8.10 -6.74
C ASP A 15 -18.07 6.89 -6.90
N GLY A 16 -18.59 5.67 -6.71
CA GLY A 16 -17.79 4.43 -6.67
C GLY A 16 -17.41 3.95 -5.26
N HIS A 17 -17.54 4.80 -4.23
CA HIS A 17 -17.27 4.43 -2.84
C HIS A 17 -18.56 3.98 -2.15
N TYR A 18 -18.91 2.71 -2.34
CA TYR A 18 -20.17 2.15 -1.82
C TYR A 18 -20.38 2.40 -0.32
N ASP A 19 -19.37 2.20 0.53
CA ASP A 19 -19.58 2.35 1.98
C ASP A 19 -19.91 3.79 2.37
N HIS A 20 -19.20 4.76 1.79
CA HIS A 20 -19.45 6.19 2.04
C HIS A 20 -20.81 6.61 1.48
N TRP A 21 -21.09 6.27 0.22
CA TRP A 21 -22.37 6.56 -0.41
C TRP A 21 -23.54 5.90 0.33
N SER A 22 -23.40 4.63 0.73
CA SER A 22 -24.46 3.89 1.43
C SER A 22 -24.80 4.53 2.77
N MET A 23 -23.80 5.03 3.50
CA MET A 23 -23.99 5.74 4.77
C MET A 23 -24.76 7.05 4.56
N LEU A 24 -24.37 7.86 3.57
CA LEU A 24 -25.04 9.12 3.25
C LEU A 24 -26.47 8.89 2.74
N MET A 25 -26.65 7.92 1.85
CA MET A 25 -27.94 7.59 1.25
C MET A 25 -28.90 6.98 2.29
N GLU A 26 -28.41 6.10 3.17
CA GLU A 26 -29.21 5.57 4.27
C GLU A 26 -29.67 6.69 5.20
N ASN A 27 -28.77 7.61 5.59
CA ASN A 27 -29.13 8.74 6.43
C ASN A 27 -30.16 9.66 5.75
N PHE A 28 -29.97 9.95 4.45
CA PHE A 28 -30.91 10.71 3.65
C PHE A 28 -32.31 10.06 3.62
N LEU A 29 -32.39 8.75 3.34
CA LEU A 29 -33.66 8.01 3.30
C LEU A 29 -34.32 7.87 4.68
N ARG A 30 -33.53 7.79 5.76
CA ARG A 30 -34.03 7.83 7.14
C ARG A 30 -34.63 9.19 7.48
N SER A 31 -33.96 10.28 7.09
CA SER A 31 -34.46 11.66 7.30
C SER A 31 -35.81 11.93 6.60
N LYS A 32 -36.11 11.19 5.53
CA LYS A 32 -37.36 11.26 4.77
C LYS A 32 -38.36 10.16 5.11
N GLU A 33 -38.09 9.34 6.13
CA GLU A 33 -38.92 8.20 6.56
C GLU A 33 -39.18 7.13 5.48
N PHE A 34 -38.30 7.01 4.49
CA PHE A 34 -38.42 6.02 3.41
C PHE A 34 -37.64 4.73 3.69
N TRP A 35 -36.68 4.77 4.61
CA TRP A 35 -35.77 3.66 4.91
C TRP A 35 -36.48 2.33 5.22
N ALA A 36 -37.58 2.36 5.97
CA ALA A 36 -38.34 1.15 6.32
C ALA A 36 -38.82 0.38 5.08
N VAL A 37 -39.20 1.11 4.03
CA VAL A 37 -39.69 0.54 2.76
C VAL A 37 -38.53 0.00 1.92
N VAL A 38 -37.38 0.67 1.93
CA VAL A 38 -36.18 0.23 1.20
C VAL A 38 -35.60 -1.08 1.77
N VAL A 39 -35.68 -1.29 3.08
CA VAL A 39 -35.17 -2.52 3.71
C VAL A 39 -36.20 -3.65 3.68
N SER A 40 -37.43 -3.35 4.09
CA SER A 40 -38.46 -4.39 4.25
C SER A 40 -39.09 -4.77 2.90
N GLY A 41 -39.14 -3.82 1.96
CA GLY A 41 -39.93 -3.91 0.75
C GLY A 41 -41.41 -3.63 1.03
N VAL A 42 -42.18 -3.35 -0.02
CA VAL A 42 -43.65 -3.30 0.07
C VAL A 42 -44.16 -4.72 -0.19
N ALA A 43 -44.53 -5.43 0.87
CA ALA A 43 -45.12 -6.76 0.74
C ALA A 43 -46.52 -6.63 0.12
N GLU A 44 -46.78 -7.30 -0.99
CA GLU A 44 -48.12 -7.37 -1.57
C GLU A 44 -49.06 -8.13 -0.61
N PRO A 45 -50.22 -7.57 -0.25
CA PRO A 45 -51.14 -8.23 0.67
C PRO A 45 -51.69 -9.50 0.03
N ALA A 46 -51.54 -10.63 0.71
CA ALA A 46 -51.93 -11.97 0.24
C ALA A 46 -53.44 -12.15 -0.02
N ASN A 47 -54.28 -11.19 0.40
CA ASN A 47 -55.73 -11.20 0.19
C ASN A 47 -56.24 -9.77 -0.05
N THR A 48 -56.29 -9.36 -1.31
CA THR A 48 -56.86 -8.07 -1.74
C THR A 48 -58.37 -7.94 -1.46
N GLU A 49 -59.08 -9.06 -1.28
CA GLU A 49 -60.54 -9.10 -1.13
C GLU A 49 -61.06 -8.86 0.30
N ARG A 50 -60.21 -8.95 1.33
CA ARG A 50 -60.58 -8.77 2.75
C ARG A 50 -59.97 -7.54 3.43
N LEU A 51 -59.36 -6.64 2.65
CA LEU A 51 -58.74 -5.43 3.20
C LEU A 51 -59.81 -4.41 3.57
N THR A 52 -59.80 -4.00 4.83
CA THR A 52 -60.53 -2.79 5.27
C THR A 52 -59.98 -1.56 4.55
N ASP A 53 -60.81 -0.53 4.37
CA ASP A 53 -60.39 0.70 3.66
C ASP A 53 -59.15 1.36 4.31
N ALA A 54 -59.02 1.24 5.62
CA ALA A 54 -57.84 1.67 6.37
C ALA A 54 -56.56 0.91 5.95
N GLN A 55 -56.65 -0.41 5.71
CA GLN A 55 -55.51 -1.22 5.27
C GLN A 55 -55.13 -0.94 3.80
N LYS A 56 -56.13 -0.67 2.94
CA LYS A 56 -55.87 -0.24 1.55
C LYS A 56 -55.13 1.10 1.51
N SER A 57 -55.61 2.08 2.29
CA SER A 57 -54.97 3.40 2.39
C SER A 57 -53.53 3.31 2.90
N GLN A 58 -53.26 2.46 3.91
CA GLN A 58 -51.89 2.22 4.39
C GLN A 58 -50.99 1.59 3.32
N PHE A 59 -51.51 0.62 2.55
CA PHE A 59 -50.76 -0.01 1.48
C PHE A 59 -50.41 0.96 0.35
N GLU A 60 -51.36 1.81 -0.06
CA GLU A 60 -51.11 2.86 -1.06
C GLU A 60 -50.06 3.88 -0.57
N ALA A 61 -50.12 4.26 0.72
CA ALA A 61 -49.12 5.13 1.31
C ALA A 61 -47.71 4.50 1.29
N LEU A 62 -47.59 3.20 1.56
CA LEU A 62 -46.31 2.47 1.46
C LEU A 62 -45.82 2.36 0.01
N LYS A 63 -46.69 2.08 -0.95
CA LYS A 63 -46.34 2.11 -2.39
C LYS A 63 -45.84 3.49 -2.81
N LEU A 64 -46.50 4.56 -2.37
CA LEU A 64 -46.07 5.92 -2.67
C LEU A 64 -44.69 6.23 -2.06
N LYS A 65 -44.42 5.76 -0.83
CA LYS A 65 -43.10 5.87 -0.20
C LYS A 65 -42.03 5.09 -1.00
N ASP A 66 -42.34 3.88 -1.48
CA ASP A 66 -41.43 3.09 -2.32
C ASP A 66 -41.08 3.81 -3.62
N LEU A 67 -42.09 4.34 -4.32
CA LEU A 67 -41.89 5.08 -5.57
C LEU A 67 -41.03 6.33 -5.36
N LYS A 68 -41.22 7.05 -4.26
CA LYS A 68 -40.37 8.20 -3.89
C LYS A 68 -38.94 7.76 -3.62
N ALA A 69 -38.73 6.73 -2.81
CA ALA A 69 -37.41 6.18 -2.50
C ALA A 69 -36.68 5.73 -3.78
N LYS A 70 -37.40 5.03 -4.66
CA LYS A 70 -36.92 4.58 -5.96
C LYS A 70 -36.47 5.75 -6.85
N ASN A 71 -37.25 6.84 -6.89
CA ASN A 71 -36.89 8.04 -7.63
C ASN A 71 -35.58 8.66 -7.09
N TYR A 72 -35.41 8.74 -5.77
CA TYR A 72 -34.15 9.20 -5.17
C TYR A 72 -32.96 8.30 -5.52
N LEU A 73 -33.14 6.97 -5.48
CA LEU A 73 -32.09 6.03 -5.87
C LEU A 73 -31.71 6.16 -7.35
N PHE A 74 -32.68 6.40 -8.25
CA PHE A 74 -32.39 6.68 -9.65
C PHE A 74 -31.66 8.00 -9.86
N GLN A 75 -31.98 9.03 -9.08
CA GLN A 75 -31.24 10.29 -9.12
C GLN A 75 -29.85 10.18 -8.50
N ALA A 76 -29.62 9.19 -7.63
CA ALA A 76 -28.34 8.96 -7.00
C ALA A 76 -27.34 8.20 -7.89
N ILE A 77 -27.82 7.48 -8.90
CA ILE A 77 -27.02 6.50 -9.65
C ILE A 77 -27.00 6.88 -11.13
N ASP A 78 -25.83 6.82 -11.76
CA ASP A 78 -25.70 7.12 -13.18
C ASP A 78 -26.28 6.02 -14.08
N ARG A 79 -26.65 6.40 -15.31
CA ARG A 79 -27.28 5.51 -16.30
C ARG A 79 -26.50 4.22 -16.54
N SER A 80 -25.17 4.29 -16.61
CA SER A 80 -24.30 3.12 -16.84
C SER A 80 -24.44 2.07 -15.73
N ILE A 81 -24.58 2.50 -14.48
CA ILE A 81 -24.78 1.61 -13.34
C ILE A 81 -26.22 1.11 -13.34
N LEU A 82 -27.17 1.98 -13.65
CA LEU A 82 -28.58 1.61 -13.75
C LEU A 82 -28.79 0.48 -14.77
N GLU A 83 -28.13 0.53 -15.93
CA GLU A 83 -28.20 -0.52 -16.96
C GLU A 83 -27.68 -1.89 -16.49
N THR A 84 -26.82 -1.93 -15.48
CA THR A 84 -26.32 -3.19 -14.91
C THR A 84 -27.23 -3.84 -13.86
N ILE A 85 -28.25 -3.13 -13.37
CA ILE A 85 -29.19 -3.65 -12.37
C ILE A 85 -30.30 -4.40 -13.12
N LEU A 86 -30.44 -5.71 -12.87
CA LEU A 86 -31.40 -6.57 -13.57
C LEU A 86 -32.84 -6.35 -13.10
N CYS A 87 -33.08 -6.24 -11.79
CA CYS A 87 -34.40 -6.03 -11.19
C CYS A 87 -34.48 -4.63 -10.58
N LYS A 88 -35.47 -3.84 -11.00
CA LYS A 88 -35.65 -2.44 -10.58
C LYS A 88 -37.10 -2.17 -10.19
N ASP A 89 -37.84 -3.18 -9.75
CA ASP A 89 -39.27 -3.09 -9.55
C ASP A 89 -39.59 -2.28 -8.29
N SER A 90 -38.84 -2.52 -7.20
CA SER A 90 -38.92 -1.77 -5.95
C SER A 90 -37.65 -0.98 -5.63
N SER A 91 -37.75 -0.06 -4.67
CA SER A 91 -36.58 0.64 -4.11
C SER A 91 -35.61 -0.33 -3.42
N LYS A 92 -36.14 -1.41 -2.82
CA LYS A 92 -35.38 -2.50 -2.21
C LYS A 92 -34.51 -3.24 -3.22
N ASP A 93 -35.07 -3.59 -4.38
CA ASP A 93 -34.32 -4.33 -5.41
C ASP A 93 -33.10 -3.56 -5.88
N ILE A 94 -33.26 -2.24 -6.07
CA ILE A 94 -32.18 -1.33 -6.47
C ILE A 94 -31.12 -1.26 -5.37
N TRP A 95 -31.55 -1.08 -4.11
CA TRP A 95 -30.65 -1.02 -2.96
C TRP A 95 -29.84 -2.31 -2.78
N ASP A 96 -30.51 -3.47 -2.83
CA ASP A 96 -29.89 -4.78 -2.69
C ASP A 96 -28.99 -5.12 -3.88
N ALA A 97 -29.35 -4.72 -5.10
CA ALA A 97 -28.49 -4.87 -6.27
C ALA A 97 -27.20 -4.04 -6.15
N MET A 98 -27.33 -2.78 -5.71
CA MET A 98 -26.17 -1.92 -5.43
C MET A 98 -25.28 -2.52 -4.35
N LYS A 99 -25.88 -3.01 -3.27
CA LYS A 99 -25.20 -3.71 -2.19
C LYS A 99 -24.43 -4.93 -2.70
N ARG A 100 -25.10 -5.83 -3.43
CA ARG A 100 -24.47 -7.04 -3.98
C ARG A 100 -23.32 -6.73 -4.93
N LYS A 101 -23.49 -5.73 -5.79
CA LYS A 101 -22.51 -5.38 -6.82
C LYS A 101 -21.27 -4.68 -6.25
N TYR A 102 -21.45 -3.79 -5.28
CA TYR A 102 -20.37 -2.91 -4.83
C TYR A 102 -19.90 -3.13 -3.40
N GLN A 103 -20.70 -3.72 -2.50
CA GLN A 103 -20.27 -3.97 -1.11
C GLN A 103 -19.12 -5.00 -1.06
N GLY A 104 -19.19 -6.06 -1.88
CA GLY A 104 -18.12 -7.07 -1.96
C GLY A 104 -16.82 -6.51 -2.52
N ASN A 105 -16.92 -5.62 -3.52
CA ASN A 105 -15.77 -4.97 -4.14
C ASN A 105 -15.15 -3.92 -3.19
N ALA A 106 -15.97 -3.08 -2.55
CA ALA A 106 -15.50 -2.06 -1.60
C ALA A 106 -14.87 -2.66 -0.34
N ARG A 107 -15.51 -3.68 0.25
CA ARG A 107 -14.95 -4.39 1.42
C ARG A 107 -13.63 -5.09 1.07
N SER A 108 -13.56 -5.77 -0.08
CA SER A 108 -12.33 -6.43 -0.54
C SER A 108 -11.21 -5.41 -0.82
N LYS A 109 -11.54 -4.29 -1.47
CA LYS A 109 -10.60 -3.17 -1.65
C LYS A 109 -10.10 -2.60 -0.33
N ARG A 110 -10.96 -2.43 0.68
CA ARG A 110 -10.55 -1.97 2.02
C ARG A 110 -9.59 -2.95 2.69
N VAL A 111 -9.91 -4.25 2.67
CA VAL A 111 -9.03 -5.27 3.27
C VAL A 111 -7.68 -5.33 2.55
N MET A 112 -7.68 -5.24 1.21
CA MET A 112 -6.46 -5.20 0.42
C MET A 112 -5.62 -3.94 0.74
N LEU A 113 -6.25 -2.76 0.80
CA LEU A 113 -5.58 -1.52 1.20
C LEU A 113 -5.00 -1.60 2.60
N GLN A 114 -5.72 -2.22 3.54
CA GLN A 114 -5.24 -2.37 4.91
C GLN A 114 -4.00 -3.27 4.97
N GLY A 115 -3.99 -4.40 4.25
CA GLY A 115 -2.79 -5.23 4.13
C GLY A 115 -1.62 -4.47 3.50
N LEU A 116 -1.87 -3.66 2.47
CA LEU A 116 -0.83 -2.82 1.86
C LEU A 116 -0.30 -1.74 2.80
N ARG A 117 -1.12 -1.18 3.69
CA ARG A 117 -0.68 -0.24 4.74
C ARG A 117 0.20 -0.94 5.76
N GLU A 118 -0.18 -2.13 6.20
CA GLU A 118 0.63 -2.95 7.11
C GLU A 118 1.98 -3.32 6.47
N ASP A 119 1.98 -3.72 5.20
CA ASP A 119 3.19 -3.98 4.41
C ASP A 119 4.06 -2.72 4.28
N PHE A 120 3.45 -1.55 4.02
CA PHE A 120 4.14 -0.27 3.92
C PHE A 120 4.78 0.12 5.25
N ASP A 121 4.02 0.07 6.35
CA ASP A 121 4.48 0.45 7.69
C ASP A 121 5.55 -0.51 8.21
N GLY A 122 5.40 -1.81 7.92
CA GLY A 122 6.38 -2.85 8.24
C GLY A 122 7.62 -2.85 7.35
N LEU A 123 7.60 -2.14 6.21
CA LEU A 123 8.71 -2.14 5.27
C LEU A 123 9.97 -1.55 5.90
N ARG A 124 11.04 -2.35 5.89
CA ARG A 124 12.39 -1.95 6.30
C ARG A 124 13.41 -2.45 5.28
N MET A 125 14.51 -1.74 5.19
CA MET A 125 15.68 -2.18 4.43
C MET A 125 16.31 -3.37 5.17
N LYS A 126 16.60 -4.44 4.43
CA LYS A 126 17.25 -5.64 4.99
C LYS A 126 18.77 -5.42 5.04
N LYS A 127 19.46 -6.17 5.91
CA LYS A 127 20.92 -6.13 5.98
C LYS A 127 21.51 -6.68 4.67
N GLY A 128 22.36 -5.89 4.00
CA GLY A 128 23.01 -6.26 2.73
C GLY A 128 22.09 -6.19 1.51
N GLU A 129 20.90 -5.63 1.64
CA GLU A 129 20.04 -5.31 0.50
C GLU A 129 20.54 -4.05 -0.20
N SER A 130 20.46 -4.02 -1.54
CA SER A 130 20.84 -2.83 -2.29
C SER A 130 19.81 -1.71 -2.14
N VAL A 131 20.24 -0.46 -2.26
CA VAL A 131 19.33 0.69 -2.29
C VAL A 131 18.25 0.51 -3.37
N ASP A 132 18.61 -0.04 -4.53
CA ASP A 132 17.69 -0.22 -5.65
C ASP A 132 16.62 -1.27 -5.42
N ASP A 133 16.98 -2.38 -4.80
CA ASP A 133 16.02 -3.42 -4.43
C ASP A 133 15.04 -2.89 -3.38
N PHE A 134 15.54 -2.13 -2.40
CA PHE A 134 14.70 -1.52 -1.38
C PHE A 134 13.70 -0.53 -1.99
N PHE A 135 14.15 0.39 -2.85
CA PHE A 135 13.28 1.35 -3.55
C PHE A 135 12.27 0.64 -4.44
N SER A 136 12.67 -0.42 -5.15
CA SER A 136 11.76 -1.19 -6.00
C SER A 136 10.62 -1.83 -5.21
N ARG A 137 10.90 -2.40 -4.03
CA ARG A 137 9.88 -2.95 -3.13
C ARG A 137 8.96 -1.85 -2.59
N MET A 138 9.53 -0.73 -2.18
CA MET A 138 8.79 0.44 -1.68
C MET A 138 7.81 0.96 -2.74
N MET A 139 8.30 1.21 -3.94
CA MET A 139 7.48 1.70 -5.05
C MET A 139 6.43 0.69 -5.50
N THR A 140 6.71 -0.60 -5.41
CA THR A 140 5.71 -1.64 -5.69
C THR A 140 4.51 -1.54 -4.75
N ILE A 141 4.73 -1.33 -3.45
CA ILE A 141 3.66 -1.18 -2.47
C ILE A 141 2.91 0.13 -2.69
N VAL A 142 3.62 1.25 -2.83
CA VAL A 142 3.03 2.58 -3.07
C VAL A 142 2.16 2.57 -4.33
N ASN A 143 2.65 1.97 -5.43
CA ASN A 143 1.88 1.88 -6.67
C ASN A 143 0.62 1.02 -6.50
N LYS A 144 0.69 -0.10 -5.76
CA LYS A 144 -0.50 -0.90 -5.43
C LYS A 144 -1.51 -0.08 -4.62
N MET A 145 -1.07 0.69 -3.63
CA MET A 145 -1.94 1.57 -2.84
C MET A 145 -2.62 2.64 -3.71
N ARG A 146 -1.86 3.26 -4.61
CA ARG A 146 -2.37 4.25 -5.59
C ARG A 146 -3.44 3.67 -6.51
N VAL A 147 -3.21 2.46 -7.05
CA VAL A 147 -4.18 1.74 -7.90
C VAL A 147 -5.49 1.45 -7.15
N HIS A 148 -5.41 1.20 -5.84
CA HIS A 148 -6.58 0.97 -5.00
C HIS A 148 -7.26 2.26 -4.49
N GLY A 149 -6.79 3.43 -4.92
CA GLY A 149 -7.44 4.73 -4.67
C GLY A 149 -6.84 5.52 -3.50
N GLU A 150 -5.78 5.03 -2.86
CA GLU A 150 -5.09 5.76 -1.80
C GLU A 150 -3.94 6.58 -2.37
N LYS A 151 -4.10 7.91 -2.37
CA LYS A 151 -3.02 8.82 -2.72
C LYS A 151 -2.00 8.84 -1.58
N LYS A 152 -0.77 8.47 -1.91
CA LYS A 152 0.41 8.62 -1.08
C LYS A 152 1.24 9.74 -1.71
N ASP A 153 1.35 10.86 -0.99
CA ASP A 153 2.21 11.97 -1.39
C ASP A 153 3.68 11.54 -1.35
N ASP A 154 4.47 12.06 -2.28
CA ASP A 154 5.87 11.66 -2.43
C ASP A 154 6.69 12.02 -1.18
N ALA A 155 6.38 13.14 -0.51
CA ALA A 155 6.98 13.53 0.77
C ALA A 155 6.79 12.46 1.87
N MET A 156 5.59 11.86 1.96
CA MET A 156 5.34 10.76 2.92
C MET A 156 6.14 9.49 2.57
N VAL A 157 6.39 9.25 1.28
CA VAL A 157 7.19 8.11 0.84
C VAL A 157 8.66 8.36 1.16
N VAL A 158 9.16 9.58 0.93
CA VAL A 158 10.52 10.02 1.27
C VAL A 158 10.79 9.90 2.77
N ASP A 159 9.92 10.46 3.62
CA ASP A 159 10.05 10.36 5.08
C ASP A 159 10.04 8.89 5.53
N LYS A 160 9.15 8.07 4.94
CA LYS A 160 9.13 6.64 5.24
C LYS A 160 10.42 5.93 4.82
N ILE A 161 10.99 6.24 3.66
CA ILE A 161 12.26 5.67 3.21
C ILE A 161 13.35 5.98 4.23
N LEU A 162 13.54 7.25 4.58
CA LEU A 162 14.57 7.70 5.52
C LEU A 162 14.47 6.98 6.89
N ARG A 163 13.26 6.83 7.43
CA ARG A 163 13.01 6.11 8.71
C ARG A 163 13.19 4.59 8.64
N SER A 164 13.27 4.03 7.43
CA SER A 164 13.25 2.58 7.20
C SER A 164 14.60 2.02 6.71
N LEU A 165 15.60 2.88 6.49
CA LEU A 165 16.97 2.51 6.16
C LEU A 165 17.70 1.85 7.34
N THR A 166 18.77 1.11 7.03
CA THR A 166 19.64 0.52 8.06
C THR A 166 20.57 1.57 8.68
N LYS A 167 21.18 1.22 9.82
CA LYS A 167 22.07 2.12 10.57
C LYS A 167 23.28 2.60 9.76
N ASP A 168 23.67 1.85 8.75
CA ASP A 168 24.80 2.16 7.86
C ASP A 168 24.52 3.45 7.05
N PHE A 169 23.26 3.84 6.91
CA PHE A 169 22.83 5.06 6.23
C PHE A 169 22.51 6.22 7.19
N ASN A 170 22.66 6.07 8.51
CA ASN A 170 22.29 7.11 9.47
C ASN A 170 22.98 8.46 9.18
N PHE A 171 24.26 8.43 8.80
CA PHE A 171 25.01 9.65 8.51
C PHE A 171 24.45 10.42 7.31
N ILE A 172 24.15 9.73 6.21
CA ILE A 172 23.56 10.37 5.03
C ILE A 172 22.11 10.80 5.29
N VAL A 173 21.35 10.07 6.11
CA VAL A 173 20.00 10.46 6.54
C VAL A 173 20.05 11.80 7.27
N CYS A 174 20.87 11.93 8.33
CA CYS A 174 21.00 13.19 9.07
C CYS A 174 21.45 14.35 8.14
N SER A 175 22.42 14.08 7.26
CA SER A 175 22.87 15.10 6.31
C SER A 175 21.76 15.55 5.35
N ILE A 176 20.88 14.66 4.90
CA ILE A 176 19.73 15.01 4.04
C ILE A 176 18.69 15.79 4.83
N GLU A 177 18.36 15.34 6.04
CA GLU A 177 17.38 15.99 6.94
C GLU A 177 17.81 17.42 7.34
N GLU A 178 19.12 17.67 7.48
CA GLU A 178 19.64 19.00 7.82
C GLU A 178 19.79 19.93 6.60
N SER A 179 20.01 19.37 5.40
CA SER A 179 20.38 20.17 4.22
C SER A 179 19.25 20.37 3.21
N LYS A 180 18.18 19.59 3.26
CA LYS A 180 17.10 19.63 2.27
C LYS A 180 15.72 19.71 2.91
N ASP A 181 14.81 20.37 2.22
CA ASP A 181 13.39 20.30 2.53
C ASP A 181 12.82 18.95 2.04
N LEU A 182 12.26 18.16 2.96
CA LEU A 182 11.71 16.84 2.65
C LEU A 182 10.39 16.92 1.88
N ASP A 183 9.69 18.05 1.94
CA ASP A 183 8.43 18.26 1.22
C ASP A 183 8.66 18.54 -0.28
N GLU A 184 9.84 19.09 -0.64
CA GLU A 184 10.23 19.37 -2.01
C GLU A 184 11.12 18.28 -2.63
N LEU A 185 11.67 17.38 -1.80
CA LEU A 185 12.61 16.36 -2.25
C LEU A 185 11.92 15.28 -3.07
N SER A 186 12.39 15.06 -4.30
CA SER A 186 11.88 13.97 -5.13
C SER A 186 12.45 12.61 -4.72
N ILE A 187 11.68 11.55 -4.97
CA ILE A 187 12.08 10.15 -4.69
C ILE A 187 13.35 9.79 -5.49
N ASP A 188 13.47 10.26 -6.73
CA ASP A 188 14.61 9.98 -7.60
C ASP A 188 15.90 10.65 -7.10
N GLU A 189 15.82 11.89 -6.61
CA GLU A 189 16.96 12.59 -6.02
C GLU A 189 17.43 11.92 -4.73
N LEU A 190 16.49 11.45 -3.91
CA LEU A 190 16.80 10.68 -2.71
C LEU A 190 17.51 9.36 -3.08
N GLN A 191 16.97 8.61 -4.04
CA GLN A 191 17.56 7.35 -4.49
C GLN A 191 18.99 7.55 -5.01
N ASN A 192 19.22 8.59 -5.80
CA ASN A 192 20.55 8.92 -6.32
C ASN A 192 21.53 9.30 -5.21
N SER A 193 21.07 10.05 -4.21
CA SER A 193 21.91 10.44 -3.05
C SER A 193 22.33 9.21 -2.24
N LEU A 194 21.40 8.28 -2.00
CA LEU A 194 21.65 7.04 -1.25
C LEU A 194 22.55 6.07 -2.04
N ARG A 195 22.36 5.93 -3.36
CA ARG A 195 23.26 5.14 -4.23
C ARG A 195 24.71 5.63 -4.19
N VAL A 196 24.91 6.95 -4.17
CA VAL A 196 26.26 7.53 -4.06
C VAL A 196 26.90 7.15 -2.72
N HIS A 197 26.13 7.14 -1.64
CA HIS A 197 26.60 6.73 -0.31
C HIS A 197 26.91 5.23 -0.25
N GLU A 198 26.04 4.38 -0.79
CA GLU A 198 26.24 2.93 -0.87
C GLU A 198 27.57 2.56 -1.56
N ARG A 199 27.89 3.22 -2.68
CA ARG A 199 29.20 3.03 -3.36
C ARG A 199 30.40 3.46 -2.53
N LYS A 200 30.25 4.42 -1.63
CA LYS A 200 31.33 4.87 -0.73
C LYS A 200 31.52 3.91 0.43
N LEU A 201 30.43 3.41 1.02
CA LEU A 201 30.46 2.35 2.03
C LEU A 201 31.18 1.10 1.52
N GLY A 202 30.82 0.62 0.32
CA GLY A 202 31.46 -0.57 -0.26
C GLY A 202 32.98 -0.42 -0.45
N ARG A 203 33.46 0.79 -0.75
CA ARG A 203 34.91 1.06 -0.87
C ARG A 203 35.63 1.08 0.48
N GLN A 204 34.96 1.53 1.55
CA GLN A 204 35.52 1.49 2.90
C GLN A 204 35.67 0.06 3.42
N ASP A 205 34.71 -0.82 3.15
CA ASP A 205 34.80 -2.23 3.53
C ASP A 205 35.98 -2.93 2.81
N ASP A 206 36.20 -2.64 1.52
CA ASP A 206 37.34 -3.18 0.76
C ASP A 206 38.69 -2.67 1.30
N GLU A 207 38.78 -1.39 1.68
CA GLU A 207 39.99 -0.80 2.28
C GLU A 207 40.26 -1.33 3.69
N GLU A 208 39.24 -1.47 4.55
CA GLU A 208 39.38 -2.04 5.89
C GLU A 208 39.79 -3.52 5.84
N GLN A 209 39.24 -4.31 4.91
CA GLN A 209 39.66 -5.70 4.71
C GLN A 209 41.12 -5.78 4.23
N ALA A 210 41.55 -4.92 3.32
CA ALA A 210 42.94 -4.86 2.87
C ALA A 210 43.91 -4.45 4.01
N LEU A 211 43.50 -3.53 4.88
CA LEU A 211 44.27 -3.11 6.06
C LEU A 211 44.35 -4.22 7.13
N GLN A 212 43.29 -5.00 7.33
CA GLN A 212 43.33 -6.17 8.22
C GLN A 212 44.22 -7.30 7.68
N VAL A 213 44.23 -7.53 6.36
CA VAL A 213 45.11 -8.53 5.75
C VAL A 213 46.59 -8.13 5.90
N THR A 214 46.92 -6.86 5.69
CA THR A 214 48.31 -6.37 5.83
C THR A 214 48.81 -6.37 7.28
N THR A 215 47.94 -6.10 8.26
CA THR A 215 48.27 -6.19 9.69
C THR A 215 48.41 -7.64 10.19
N ASN A 216 47.64 -8.58 9.64
CA ASN A 216 47.78 -10.02 9.95
C ASN A 216 49.04 -10.65 9.30
N ILE A 217 49.43 -10.21 8.11
CA ILE A 217 50.68 -10.65 7.46
C ILE A 217 51.92 -10.14 8.22
N SER A 218 51.88 -8.90 8.70
CA SER A 218 52.98 -8.30 9.47
C SER A 218 53.12 -8.87 10.89
N SER A 219 52.02 -9.29 11.52
CA SER A 219 52.06 -9.98 12.83
C SER A 219 52.50 -11.45 12.72
N SER A 220 52.31 -12.10 11.57
CA SER A 220 52.77 -13.48 11.34
C SER A 220 54.25 -13.61 10.95
N SER A 221 54.92 -12.50 10.62
CA SER A 221 56.30 -12.51 10.09
C SER A 221 57.41 -12.40 11.15
N ASN A 222 57.08 -12.45 12.45
CA ASN A 222 58.06 -12.25 13.54
C ASN A 222 58.44 -13.49 14.36
N ASN A 223 58.06 -14.70 13.91
CA ASN A 223 58.53 -15.95 14.53
C ASN A 223 59.04 -16.89 13.46
N ASP A 224 60.34 -16.84 13.18
CA ASP A 224 61.17 -18.02 12.94
C ASP A 224 62.59 -17.59 12.59
N ASN A 225 63.42 -17.42 13.62
CA ASN A 225 64.87 -17.46 13.43
C ASN A 225 65.52 -18.24 14.57
N GLN A 226 65.24 -19.55 14.60
CA GLN A 226 65.98 -20.49 15.42
C GLN A 226 66.04 -21.87 14.75
N SER A 227 67.04 -22.08 13.88
CA SER A 227 67.61 -23.42 13.69
C SER A 227 69.10 -23.34 13.35
N THR A 228 69.96 -23.61 14.34
CA THR A 228 70.71 -24.86 14.53
C THR A 228 71.54 -25.30 13.33
N GLY A 229 72.87 -25.18 13.48
CA GLY A 229 73.84 -25.61 12.48
C GLY A 229 73.87 -27.13 12.26
N ARG A 230 74.31 -27.51 11.05
CA ARG A 230 74.86 -28.83 10.76
C ARG A 230 75.92 -28.73 9.66
N SER A 231 77.17 -28.99 10.07
CA SER A 231 78.28 -29.33 9.19
C SER A 231 77.96 -30.58 8.38
N TYR A 232 78.29 -30.61 7.09
CA TYR A 232 78.70 -31.85 6.43
C TYR A 232 79.92 -31.61 5.54
N LYS A 233 80.93 -32.43 5.84
CA LYS A 233 82.26 -32.54 5.27
C LYS A 233 82.19 -33.41 4.01
N GLY A 234 82.99 -33.06 3.01
CA GLY A 234 82.83 -33.51 1.62
C GLY A 234 83.22 -34.95 1.28
N ARG A 235 83.20 -35.24 -0.04
CA ARG A 235 84.13 -36.17 -0.68
C ARG A 235 84.13 -36.01 -2.21
N ASN A 236 85.33 -35.84 -2.75
CA ASN A 236 85.68 -36.00 -4.17
C ASN A 236 85.18 -37.34 -4.73
N ASN A 237 84.77 -37.36 -6.01
CA ASN A 237 85.23 -38.41 -6.91
C ASN A 237 85.33 -37.94 -8.37
N GLN A 238 86.42 -38.35 -9.02
CA GLN A 238 86.81 -38.08 -10.40
C GLN A 238 86.09 -39.01 -11.41
N GLY A 239 86.10 -38.60 -12.68
CA GLY A 239 85.84 -39.43 -13.87
C GLY A 239 84.83 -38.76 -14.80
N LYS A 240 85.20 -37.91 -15.77
CA LYS A 240 85.92 -38.14 -17.03
C LYS A 240 85.16 -39.08 -18.01
N TRP A 241 84.68 -38.46 -19.10
CA TRP A 241 84.56 -38.92 -20.50
C TRP A 241 83.15 -38.96 -21.15
N ARG A 242 83.04 -38.07 -22.15
CA ARG A 242 82.54 -38.25 -23.55
C ARG A 242 81.05 -38.50 -23.85
N GLY A 243 80.55 -37.67 -24.79
CA GLY A 243 79.63 -38.12 -25.82
C GLY A 243 78.76 -37.00 -26.41
N ARG A 244 79.19 -36.40 -27.52
CA ARG A 244 78.33 -35.62 -28.43
C ARG A 244 77.47 -36.58 -29.26
N GLY A 245 76.25 -36.16 -29.56
CA GLY A 245 75.33 -36.77 -30.53
C GLY A 245 73.95 -36.20 -30.35
#